data_AF-A0A2V9H9B4-F1
#
_entry.id   AF-A0A2V9H9B4-F1
#
_cell.length_a   1.000
_cell.length_b   1.000
_cell.length_c   1.000
_cell.angle_alpha   90.00
_cell.angle_beta   90.00
_cell.angle_gamma   90.00
#
_symmetry.space_group_name_H-M   'P 1'
#
loop_
_entity.id
_entity.type
_entity.pdbx_description
1 polymer ?
#
loop_
_entity_poly.entity_id
_entity_poly.type
_entity_poly.pdbx_seq_one_letter_code
_entity_poly.pdbx_strand_id
1 'polypeptide(L)'
;MEDVMSLEGPVLKVNGELVLIIPLSAGGDELMKCSRGISEVQGEFLKIVIPEWLAGMLGIEEGDLVCVHNTDGKFHISPSSPRRVH
;
A
#
# COMPACT_ATOMS: atom_id res chain seq x y z
N MET A 1 -2.88 -22.59 7.76
CA MET A 1 -3.64 -21.59 6.99
C MET A 1 -2.88 -20.31 7.19
N GLU A 2 -2.19 -19.81 6.18
CA GLU A 2 -1.56 -18.50 6.29
C GLU A 2 -2.68 -17.47 6.16
N ASP A 3 -2.91 -16.70 7.23
CA ASP A 3 -3.83 -15.58 7.20
C ASP A 3 -3.26 -14.53 6.24
N VAL A 4 -3.66 -14.62 4.98
CA VAL A 4 -3.37 -13.60 3.97
C VAL A 4 -4.17 -12.37 4.37
N MET A 5 -3.50 -11.41 4.99
CA MET A 5 -4.10 -10.14 5.31
C MET A 5 -4.11 -9.27 4.06
N SER A 6 -5.29 -8.79 3.67
CA SER A 6 -5.48 -7.83 2.61
C SER A 6 -6.14 -6.56 3.15
N LEU A 7 -5.58 -5.41 2.77
CA LEU A 7 -6.11 -4.10 3.13
C LEU A 7 -6.22 -3.27 1.85
N GLU A 8 -7.35 -2.57 1.73
CA GLU A 8 -7.61 -1.68 0.63
C GLU A 8 -7.70 -0.24 1.14
N GLY A 9 -7.12 0.68 0.40
CA GLY A 9 -7.20 2.09 0.73
C GLY A 9 -6.87 3.00 -0.45
N PRO A 10 -7.27 4.28 -0.37
CA PRO A 10 -6.94 5.27 -1.37
C PRO A 10 -5.47 5.65 -1.27
N VAL A 11 -4.86 5.88 -2.44
CA VAL A 11 -3.54 6.50 -2.53
C VAL A 11 -3.66 7.99 -2.29
N LEU A 12 -2.86 8.50 -1.36
CA LEU A 12 -2.78 9.91 -1.04
C LEU A 12 -1.50 10.49 -1.61
N LYS A 13 -1.49 11.78 -1.93
CA LYS A 13 -0.27 12.50 -2.30
C LYS A 13 0.17 13.39 -1.15
N VAL A 14 1.33 13.10 -0.56
CA VAL A 14 1.90 13.86 0.55
C VAL A 14 3.29 14.32 0.16
N ASN A 15 3.52 15.64 0.17
CA ASN A 15 4.80 16.25 -0.22
C ASN A 15 5.30 15.84 -1.63
N GLY A 16 4.39 15.52 -2.54
CA GLY A 16 4.73 15.08 -3.90
C GLY A 16 4.90 13.56 -4.05
N GLU A 17 4.96 12.82 -2.96
CA GLU A 17 5.07 11.36 -2.96
C GLU A 17 3.69 10.71 -2.85
N LEU A 18 3.49 9.59 -3.54
CA LEU A 18 2.30 8.77 -3.38
C LEU A 18 2.46 7.88 -2.15
N VAL A 19 1.45 7.85 -1.29
CA VAL A 19 1.50 7.15 -0.01
C VAL A 19 0.19 6.45 0.28
N LEU A 20 0.27 5.31 0.95
CA LEU A 20 -0.87 4.61 1.51
C LEU A 20 -0.78 4.70 3.04
N ILE A 21 -1.89 5.05 3.69
CA ILE A 21 -1.98 5.16 5.15
C ILE A 21 -2.89 4.06 5.67
N ILE A 22 -2.33 3.21 6.52
CA ILE A 22 -3.01 2.02 7.04
C ILE A 22 -3.01 2.08 8.57
N PRO A 23 -4.16 1.99 9.25
CA PRO A 23 -4.17 1.87 10.71
C PRO A 23 -3.44 0.60 11.16
N LEU A 24 -2.56 0.71 12.15
CA LEU A 24 -1.88 -0.46 12.73
C LEU A 24 -2.90 -1.44 13.32
N SER A 25 -3.98 -0.95 13.93
CA SER A 25 -5.08 -1.75 14.46
C SER A 25 -5.85 -2.54 13.41
N ALA A 26 -5.75 -2.15 12.13
CA ALA A 26 -6.36 -2.87 11.01
C ALA A 26 -5.42 -3.95 10.45
N GLY A 27 -4.21 -4.10 10.98
CA GLY A 27 -3.23 -5.06 10.49
C GLY A 27 -1.95 -4.49 9.88
N GLY A 28 -1.73 -3.17 10.04
CA GLY A 28 -0.48 -2.55 9.59
C GLY A 28 0.77 -3.13 10.27
N ASP A 29 0.65 -3.76 11.44
CA ASP A 29 1.76 -4.40 12.16
C ASP A 29 2.33 -5.63 11.44
N GLU A 30 1.48 -6.45 10.83
CA GLU A 30 1.92 -7.59 10.00
C GLU A 30 2.51 -7.13 8.67
N LEU A 31 1.92 -6.12 8.03
CA LEU A 31 2.45 -5.55 6.78
C LEU A 31 3.83 -4.89 6.99
N MET A 32 4.03 -4.21 8.11
CA MET A 32 5.29 -3.55 8.47
C MET A 32 6.48 -4.51 8.43
N LYS A 33 6.29 -5.79 8.81
CA LYS A 33 7.36 -6.79 8.81
C LYS A 33 7.89 -7.07 7.40
N CYS A 34 7.05 -6.91 6.38
CA CYS A 34 7.29 -7.29 4.99
C CYS A 34 7.53 -6.09 4.06
N SER A 35 7.20 -4.87 4.46
CA SER A 35 7.38 -3.62 3.68
C SER A 35 8.65 -2.85 4.02
N ARG A 36 9.65 -3.51 4.61
CA ARG A 36 10.91 -2.90 5.06
C ARG A 36 11.59 -2.12 3.92
N GLY A 37 11.73 -0.82 4.09
CA GLY A 37 12.39 0.09 3.14
C GLY A 37 11.45 1.06 2.42
N ILE A 38 10.15 0.75 2.34
CA ILE A 38 9.14 1.67 1.78
C ILE A 38 8.05 2.05 2.78
N SER A 39 8.07 1.50 4.00
CA SER A 39 7.09 1.81 5.04
C SER A 39 7.71 2.45 6.28
N GLU A 40 6.97 3.36 6.89
CA GLU A 40 7.29 4.09 8.11
C GLU A 40 6.08 4.05 9.05
N VAL A 41 6.29 3.82 10.35
CA VAL A 41 5.23 3.94 11.35
C VAL A 41 5.14 5.39 11.81
N GLN A 42 3.97 6.00 11.67
CA GLN A 42 3.64 7.33 12.16
C GLN A 42 2.49 7.24 13.16
N GLY A 43 2.84 7.15 14.45
CA GLY A 43 1.86 7.00 15.53
C GLY A 43 1.11 5.67 15.42
N GLU A 44 -0.21 5.74 15.25
CA GLU A 44 -1.10 4.57 15.11
C GLU A 44 -1.28 4.09 13.67
N PHE A 45 -0.53 4.67 12.72
CA PHE A 45 -0.64 4.37 11.29
C PHE A 45 0.68 3.88 10.71
N LEU A 46 0.61 2.91 9.82
CA LEU A 46 1.67 2.56 8.88
C LEU A 46 1.50 3.39 7.62
N LYS A 47 2.50 4.24 7.34
CA LYS A 47 2.64 4.95 6.08
C LYS A 47 3.49 4.11 5.14
N ILE A 48 2.99 3.80 3.97
CA ILE A 48 3.74 3.12 2.90
C ILE A 48 3.94 4.12 1.78
N VAL A 49 5.19 4.48 1.50
CA VAL A 49 5.57 5.29 0.35
C VAL A 49 5.54 4.39 -0.88
N ILE A 50 4.79 4.77 -1.90
CA ILE A 50 4.76 4.12 -3.20
C ILE A 50 5.78 4.83 -4.08
N PRO A 51 6.92 4.21 -4.41
CA PRO A 51 7.92 4.84 -5.24
C PRO A 51 7.37 5.18 -6.63
N GLU A 52 7.86 6.27 -7.24
CA GLU A 52 7.40 6.72 -8.55
C GLU A 52 7.52 5.64 -9.64
N TRP A 53 8.62 4.87 -9.63
CA TRP A 53 8.82 3.77 -10.58
C TRP A 53 7.75 2.66 -10.44
N LEU A 54 7.28 2.40 -9.22
CA LEU A 54 6.26 1.40 -8.94
C LEU A 54 4.87 1.92 -9.31
N ALA A 55 4.60 3.19 -8.97
CA ALA A 55 3.36 3.86 -9.37
C ALA A 55 3.21 3.91 -10.89
N GLY A 56 4.28 4.27 -11.62
CA GLY A 56 4.29 4.27 -13.08
C GLY A 56 4.11 2.88 -13.69
N MET A 57 4.72 1.84 -13.09
CA MET A 57 4.55 0.46 -13.53
C MET A 57 3.11 -0.05 -13.33
N LEU A 58 2.46 0.34 -12.24
CA LEU A 58 1.11 -0.10 -11.88
C LEU A 58 0.00 0.84 -12.39
N GLY A 59 0.36 2.00 -12.95
CA GLY A 59 -0.58 3.03 -13.39
C GLY A 59 -1.41 3.62 -12.25
N ILE A 60 -0.80 3.77 -11.07
CA ILE A 60 -1.45 4.27 -9.85
C ILE A 60 -1.28 5.78 -9.76
N GLU A 61 -2.38 6.49 -9.55
CA GLU A 61 -2.41 7.93 -9.29
C GLU A 61 -2.99 8.25 -7.91
N GLU A 62 -2.90 9.51 -7.50
CA GLU A 62 -3.62 10.02 -6.34
C GLU A 62 -5.13 9.76 -6.47
N GLY A 63 -5.74 9.25 -5.40
CA GLY A 63 -7.16 8.90 -5.32
C GLY A 63 -7.49 7.49 -5.83
N ASP A 64 -6.57 6.80 -6.50
CA ASP A 64 -6.82 5.42 -6.91
C ASP A 64 -6.85 4.49 -5.69
N LEU A 65 -7.73 3.50 -5.73
CA LEU A 65 -7.80 2.45 -4.71
C LEU A 65 -6.76 1.37 -5.00
N VAL A 66 -5.96 1.04 -4.00
CA VAL A 66 -4.97 -0.02 -4.07
C VAL A 66 -5.24 -1.05 -2.98
N CYS A 67 -5.05 -2.31 -3.33
CA CYS A 67 -5.06 -3.43 -2.42
C CYS A 67 -3.61 -3.81 -2.10
N VAL A 68 -3.31 -3.93 -0.81
CA VAL A 68 -2.04 -4.43 -0.31
C VAL A 68 -2.26 -5.71 0.46
N HIS A 69 -1.37 -6.68 0.28
CA HIS A 69 -1.44 -7.94 1.01
C HIS A 69 -0.08 -8.57 1.23
N ASN A 70 0.00 -9.44 2.23
CA ASN A 70 1.19 -10.24 2.51
C ASN A 70 0.94 -11.69 2.11
N THR A 71 1.69 -12.18 1.13
CA THR A 71 1.69 -13.58 0.70
C THR A 71 3.14 -14.08 0.71
N ASP A 72 3.40 -15.24 1.30
CA ASP A 72 4.76 -15.83 1.42
C ASP A 72 5.78 -14.89 2.10
N GLY A 73 5.33 -14.03 3.01
CA GLY A 73 6.19 -13.03 3.68
C GLY A 73 6.62 -11.87 2.78
N LYS A 74 6.01 -11.74 1.60
CA LYS A 74 6.28 -10.65 0.64
C LYS A 74 5.12 -9.67 0.63
N PHE A 75 5.47 -8.40 0.63
CA PHE A 75 4.52 -7.31 0.45
C PHE A 75 4.14 -7.18 -1.04
N HIS A 76 2.85 -7.30 -1.32
CA HIS A 76 2.28 -7.12 -2.64
C HIS A 76 1.36 -5.90 -2.65
N ILE A 77 1.41 -5.12 -3.73
CA ILE A 77 0.52 -3.99 -4.00
C ILE A 77 -0.05 -4.13 -5.41
N SER A 78 -1.35 -3.90 -5.54
CA SER A 78 -2.07 -3.96 -6.82
C SER A 78 -3.22 -2.95 -6.84
N PRO A 79 -3.53 -2.31 -7.97
CA PRO A 79 -4.72 -1.46 -8.08
C PRO A 79 -6.01 -2.28 -7.95
N SER A 80 -6.95 -1.84 -7.11
CA SER A 80 -8.24 -2.53 -6.86
C SER A 80 -9.23 -2.36 -8.01
N SER A 81 -9.13 -1.26 -8.75
CA SER A 81 -9.84 -1.06 -10.01
C SER A 81 -8.90 -0.39 -10.99
N PRO A 82 -8.22 -1.13 -11.87
CA PRO A 82 -7.45 -0.52 -12.93
C PRO A 82 -8.41 0.37 -13.73
N ARG A 83 -8.05 1.64 -13.92
CA ARG A 83 -8.81 2.56 -14.77
C ARG A 83 -8.98 1.85 -16.12
N ARG A 84 -10.21 1.49 -16.47
CA ARG A 84 -10.52 0.96 -17.79
C ARG A 84 -10.19 2.07 -18.77
N VAL A 85 -9.08 1.94 -19.48
CA VAL A 85 -8.82 2.75 -20.67
C VAL A 85 -10.03 2.55 -21.60
N HIS A 86 -10.76 3.62 -21.87
CA HIS A 86 -11.77 3.70 -22.92
C HIS A 86 -11.16 4.39 -24.12
#